data_AF-A0A1V0PZQ3-F1
#
_entry.id   AF-A0A1V0PZQ3-F1
#
_cell.length_a   1.000
_cell.length_b   1.000
_cell.length_c   1.000
_cell.angle_alpha   90.00
_cell.angle_beta   90.00
_cell.angle_gamma   90.00
#
_symmetry.space_group_name_H-M   'P 1'
#
loop_
_entity.id
_entity.type
_entity.pdbx_description
1 polymer ?
#
loop_
_entity_poly.entity_id
_entity_poly.type
_entity_poly.pdbx_seq_one_letter_code
_entity_poly.pdbx_strand_id
1 'polypeptide(L)'
;MIRTLLEKAIQDTVMSFQRLNEQLYERQSGKTARRNAFQNLDVGSDLWKAEIGHAYVDLIGQAKLDQLKIYFQQRHLLAHQQGIVDQDYIDRSGDKTYAAGQRLLIRDSVVREFADVIEELSHELTKKIGP
;
A
#
# COMPACT_ATOMS: atom_id res chain seq x y z
N MET A 1 17.60 -16.41 -4.81
CA MET A 1 17.82 -14.99 -5.16
C MET A 1 16.56 -14.33 -5.72
N ILE A 2 15.93 -14.84 -6.79
CA ILE A 2 14.71 -14.25 -7.38
C ILE A 2 13.59 -14.03 -6.36
N ARG A 3 13.25 -15.04 -5.56
CA ARG A 3 12.22 -14.92 -4.51
C ARG A 3 12.46 -13.72 -3.59
N THR A 4 13.67 -13.61 -3.04
CA THR A 4 14.03 -12.52 -2.12
C THR A 4 13.96 -11.15 -2.80
N LEU A 5 14.29 -11.07 -4.09
CA LEU A 5 14.13 -9.83 -4.85
C LEU A 5 12.66 -9.43 -5.00
N LEU A 6 11.78 -10.39 -5.28
CA LEU A 6 10.34 -10.14 -5.39
C LEU A 6 9.72 -9.76 -4.04
N GLU A 7 10.05 -10.47 -2.97
CA GLU A 7 9.60 -10.13 -1.60
C GLU A 7 10.09 -8.72 -1.20
N LYS A 8 11.34 -8.38 -1.52
CA LYS A 8 11.89 -7.04 -1.29
C LYS A 8 11.18 -5.97 -2.11
N ALA A 9 10.84 -6.25 -3.36
CA ALA A 9 10.10 -5.30 -4.20
C ALA A 9 8.76 -4.89 -3.57
N ILE A 10 8.02 -5.83 -2.98
CA ILE A 10 6.78 -5.51 -2.23
C ILE A 10 7.06 -4.54 -1.07
N GLN A 11 8.13 -4.79 -0.31
CA GLN A 11 8.51 -3.91 0.82
C GLN A 11 8.93 -2.52 0.34
N ASP A 12 9.75 -2.46 -0.70
CA ASP A 12 10.31 -1.22 -1.26
C ASP A 12 9.23 -0.38 -1.96
N THR A 13 8.20 -0.98 -2.57
CA THR A 13 7.04 -0.26 -3.13
C THR A 13 6.28 0.49 -2.04
N VAL A 14 5.96 -0.15 -0.91
CA VAL A 14 5.30 0.51 0.24
C VAL A 14 6.18 1.63 0.81
N MET A 15 7.50 1.40 0.92
CA MET A 15 8.41 2.42 1.42
C MET A 15 8.54 3.62 0.48
N SER A 16 8.59 3.38 -0.83
CA SER A 16 8.61 4.44 -1.84
C SER A 16 7.33 5.27 -1.79
N PHE A 17 6.16 4.61 -1.70
CA PHE A 17 4.88 5.28 -1.52
C PHE A 17 4.83 6.12 -0.23
N GLN A 18 5.32 5.58 0.89
CA GLN A 18 5.42 6.33 2.16
C GLN A 18 6.23 7.62 1.98
N ARG A 19 7.42 7.54 1.38
CA ARG A 19 8.30 8.70 1.23
C ARG A 19 7.70 9.76 0.31
N LEU A 20 7.09 9.34 -0.80
CA LEU A 20 6.41 10.24 -1.71
C LEU A 20 5.28 10.98 -0.97
N ASN A 21 4.41 10.25 -0.26
CA ASN A 21 3.30 10.86 0.46
C ASN A 21 3.75 11.77 1.61
N GLU A 22 4.82 11.43 2.34
CA GLU A 22 5.41 12.33 3.35
C GLU A 22 5.77 13.69 2.73
N GLN A 23 6.46 13.69 1.59
CA GLN A 23 6.87 14.91 0.92
C GLN A 23 5.68 15.69 0.33
N LEU A 24 4.76 14.99 -0.35
CA LEU A 24 3.58 15.61 -0.91
C LEU A 24 2.67 16.21 0.16
N TYR A 25 2.46 15.49 1.27
CA TYR A 25 1.60 15.93 2.34
C TYR A 25 2.19 17.12 3.11
N GLU A 26 3.51 17.09 3.39
CA GLU A 26 4.19 18.22 4.02
C GLU A 26 4.15 19.46 3.13
N ARG A 27 4.38 19.28 1.82
CA ARG A 27 4.28 20.35 0.84
C ARG A 27 2.86 20.96 0.78
N GLN A 28 1.83 20.14 0.76
CA GLN A 28 0.44 20.57 0.61
C GLN A 28 -0.12 21.19 1.90
N SER A 29 0.06 20.51 3.03
CA SER A 29 -0.58 20.86 4.31
C SER A 29 0.25 21.78 5.20
N GLY A 30 1.56 21.90 4.93
CA GLY A 30 2.55 22.53 5.82
C GLY A 30 2.81 21.74 7.11
N LYS A 31 2.29 20.51 7.23
CA LYS A 31 2.39 19.67 8.43
C LYS A 31 3.17 18.40 8.13
N THR A 32 4.00 17.98 9.07
CA THR A 32 4.64 16.66 8.99
C THR A 32 3.64 15.56 9.38
N ALA A 33 3.45 14.59 8.50
CA ALA A 33 2.64 13.42 8.80
C ALA A 33 3.28 12.58 9.92
N ARG A 34 2.46 11.86 10.71
CA ARG A 34 2.98 10.90 11.68
C ARG A 34 3.85 9.85 10.98
N ARG A 35 4.92 9.42 11.64
CA ARG A 35 5.80 8.34 11.15
C ARG A 35 4.99 7.12 10.70
N ASN A 36 5.27 6.65 9.49
CA ASN A 36 4.63 5.49 8.86
C ASN A 36 3.11 5.63 8.60
N ALA A 37 2.55 6.85 8.61
CA ALA A 37 1.12 7.06 8.40
C ALA A 37 0.60 6.45 7.09
N PHE A 38 1.38 6.54 6.00
CA PHE A 38 1.01 6.03 4.67
C PHE A 38 1.42 4.56 4.45
N GLN A 39 1.98 3.88 5.46
CA GLN A 39 2.08 2.41 5.48
C GLN A 39 0.75 1.76 5.91
N ASN A 40 -0.22 2.56 6.34
CA ASN A 40 -1.59 2.16 6.61
C ASN A 40 -2.50 2.90 5.62
N LEU A 41 -3.21 2.15 4.77
CA LEU A 41 -4.05 2.73 3.72
C LEU A 41 -5.19 3.58 4.29
N ASP A 42 -5.81 3.16 5.39
CA ASP A 42 -6.94 3.89 5.99
C ASP A 42 -6.45 5.23 6.55
N VAL A 43 -5.36 5.19 7.32
CA VAL A 43 -4.75 6.42 7.89
C VAL A 43 -4.28 7.36 6.79
N GLY A 44 -3.59 6.85 5.76
CA GLY A 44 -3.15 7.66 4.63
C GLY A 44 -4.31 8.26 3.84
N SER A 45 -5.36 7.47 3.61
CA SER A 45 -6.57 7.91 2.92
C SER A 45 -7.32 8.98 3.70
N ASP A 46 -7.43 8.84 5.01
CA ASP A 46 -8.09 9.84 5.87
C ASP A 46 -7.32 11.17 5.90
N LEU A 47 -5.98 11.11 5.93
CA LEU A 47 -5.14 12.31 5.83
C LEU A 47 -5.40 13.07 4.52
N TRP A 48 -5.40 12.37 3.38
CA TRP A 48 -5.68 13.01 2.09
C TRP A 48 -7.12 13.47 1.95
N LYS A 49 -8.08 12.71 2.48
CA LYS A 49 -9.47 13.15 2.50
C LYS A 49 -9.66 14.44 3.29
N ALA A 50 -8.98 14.58 4.42
CA ALA A 50 -9.02 15.80 5.21
C ALA A 50 -8.34 16.98 4.50
N GLU A 51 -7.26 16.73 3.77
CA GLU A 51 -6.43 17.78 3.15
C GLU A 51 -6.93 18.24 1.77
N ILE A 52 -7.33 17.30 0.91
CA ILE A 52 -7.73 17.59 -0.49
C ILE A 52 -9.17 17.14 -0.81
N GLY A 53 -9.92 16.66 0.19
CA GLY A 53 -11.34 16.28 0.03
C GLY A 53 -11.59 14.93 -0.65
N HIS A 54 -10.54 14.18 -1.01
CA HIS A 54 -10.63 12.91 -1.71
C HIS A 54 -9.94 11.79 -0.93
N ALA A 55 -10.65 10.69 -0.68
CA ALA A 55 -10.06 9.45 -0.19
C ALA A 55 -9.44 8.65 -1.36
N TYR A 56 -8.60 7.66 -1.05
CA TYR A 56 -8.00 6.80 -2.08
C TYR A 56 -9.05 6.10 -2.95
N VAL A 57 -10.19 5.69 -2.37
CA VAL A 57 -11.29 5.06 -3.12
C VAL A 57 -11.87 5.99 -4.21
N ASP A 58 -11.86 7.30 -3.98
CA ASP A 58 -12.36 8.29 -4.94
C ASP A 58 -11.40 8.48 -6.12
N LEU A 59 -10.13 8.08 -5.94
CA LEU A 59 -9.07 8.27 -6.93
C LEU A 59 -8.87 7.05 -7.84
N ILE A 60 -8.88 5.84 -7.26
CA ILE A 60 -8.58 4.59 -8.00
C ILE A 60 -9.75 3.59 -8.02
N GLY A 61 -10.85 3.90 -7.34
CA GLY A 61 -12.01 3.04 -7.23
C GLY A 61 -11.83 1.88 -6.24
N GLN A 62 -12.96 1.25 -5.90
CA GLN A 62 -13.04 0.22 -4.85
C GLN A 62 -12.21 -1.04 -5.17
N ALA A 63 -12.27 -1.52 -6.42
CA ALA A 63 -11.58 -2.76 -6.81
C ALA A 63 -10.05 -2.66 -6.63
N LYS A 64 -9.45 -1.53 -7.04
CA LYS A 64 -8.01 -1.30 -6.89
C LYS A 64 -7.63 -1.05 -5.43
N LEU A 65 -8.47 -0.38 -4.66
CA LEU A 65 -8.25 -0.20 -3.24
C LEU A 65 -8.25 -1.55 -2.50
N ASP A 66 -9.16 -2.46 -2.82
CA ASP A 66 -9.20 -3.80 -2.21
C ASP A 66 -7.96 -4.62 -2.61
N GLN A 67 -7.48 -4.46 -3.85
CA GLN A 67 -6.22 -5.05 -4.28
C GLN A 67 -5.02 -4.49 -3.49
N LEU A 68 -4.95 -3.18 -3.27
CA LEU A 68 -3.91 -2.56 -2.43
C LEU A 68 -3.97 -3.08 -0.99
N LYS A 69 -5.15 -3.29 -0.41
CA LYS A 69 -5.27 -3.86 0.95
C LYS A 69 -4.57 -5.21 1.03
N ILE A 70 -4.77 -6.09 0.05
CA ILE A 70 -4.08 -7.38 -0.02
C ILE A 70 -2.55 -7.17 -0.03
N TYR A 71 -2.02 -6.33 -0.92
CA TYR A 71 -0.58 -6.11 -1.04
C TYR A 71 0.06 -5.48 0.21
N PHE A 72 -0.63 -4.56 0.88
CA PHE A 72 -0.16 -3.98 2.14
C PHE A 72 -0.16 -5.01 3.27
N GLN A 73 -1.15 -5.90 3.32
CA GLN A 73 -1.15 -7.01 4.28
C GLN A 73 -0.05 -8.03 3.94
N GLN A 74 0.21 -8.33 2.66
CA GLN A 74 1.34 -9.17 2.27
C GLN A 74 2.68 -8.57 2.71
N ARG A 75 2.86 -7.25 2.54
CA ARG A 75 4.03 -6.54 3.07
C ARG A 75 4.15 -6.68 4.58
N HIS A 76 3.04 -6.59 5.33
CA HIS A 76 3.04 -6.81 6.78
C HIS A 76 3.55 -8.21 7.14
N LEU A 77 3.04 -9.25 6.49
CA LEU A 77 3.49 -10.63 6.70
C LEU A 77 4.98 -10.78 6.39
N LEU A 78 5.47 -10.24 5.27
CA LEU A 78 6.89 -10.31 4.91
C LEU A 78 7.80 -9.59 5.93
N ALA A 79 7.35 -8.46 6.47
CA ALA A 79 8.13 -7.66 7.43
C ALA A 79 8.14 -8.24 8.85
N HIS A 80 7.04 -8.86 9.28
CA HIS A 80 6.82 -9.19 10.70
C HIS A 80 6.59 -10.68 10.97
N GLN A 81 6.16 -11.44 9.97
CA GLN A 81 5.80 -12.86 10.11
C GLN A 81 6.60 -13.76 9.17
N GLN A 82 7.72 -13.25 8.66
CA GLN A 82 8.58 -13.95 7.69
C GLN A 82 7.82 -14.40 6.44
N GLY A 83 6.66 -13.82 6.13
CA GLY A 83 5.79 -14.23 5.02
C GLY A 83 4.90 -15.44 5.32
N ILE A 84 4.75 -15.84 6.58
CA ILE A 84 3.75 -16.83 7.00
C ILE A 84 2.40 -16.15 7.19
N VAL A 85 1.34 -16.74 6.66
CA VAL A 85 -0.04 -16.23 6.73
C VAL A 85 -0.64 -16.55 8.09
N ASP A 86 -1.26 -15.56 8.72
CA ASP A 86 -2.04 -15.69 9.94
C ASP A 86 -3.53 -15.38 9.71
N GLN A 87 -4.34 -15.52 10.77
CA GLN A 87 -5.78 -15.24 10.68
C GLN A 87 -6.05 -13.74 10.47
N ASP A 88 -5.25 -12.86 11.09
CA ASP A 88 -5.38 -11.42 10.94
C ASP A 88 -5.23 -10.97 9.48
N TYR A 89 -4.30 -11.57 8.72
CA TYR A 89 -4.17 -11.34 7.28
C TYR A 89 -5.45 -11.70 6.53
N ILE A 90 -6.00 -12.90 6.77
CA ILE A 90 -7.20 -13.39 6.05
C ILE A 90 -8.38 -12.47 6.34
N ASP A 91 -8.58 -12.11 7.60
CA ASP A 91 -9.71 -11.29 8.04
C ASP A 91 -9.64 -9.86 7.48
N ARG A 92 -8.44 -9.29 7.38
CA ARG A 92 -8.24 -7.90 6.90
C ARG A 92 -8.15 -7.78 5.39
N SER A 93 -7.55 -8.76 4.72
CA SER A 93 -7.33 -8.72 3.27
C SER A 93 -8.50 -9.32 2.48
N GLY A 94 -9.24 -10.25 3.07
CA GLY A 94 -10.24 -11.06 2.36
C GLY A 94 -9.63 -12.02 1.33
N ASP A 95 -8.31 -12.21 1.34
CA ASP A 95 -7.61 -13.08 0.41
C ASP A 95 -7.96 -14.56 0.66
N LYS A 96 -8.51 -15.21 -0.38
CA LYS A 96 -8.93 -16.63 -0.34
C LYS A 96 -7.88 -17.56 -0.92
N THR A 97 -6.75 -17.04 -1.37
CA THR A 97 -5.67 -17.80 -2.02
C THR A 97 -4.86 -18.61 -1.02
N TYR A 98 -4.81 -18.14 0.23
CA TYR A 98 -3.99 -18.73 1.29
C TYR A 98 -4.82 -19.12 2.50
N ALA A 99 -4.40 -20.19 3.17
CA ALA A 99 -4.84 -20.58 4.49
C ALA A 99 -3.77 -20.22 5.55
N ALA A 100 -4.20 -20.07 6.80
CA ALA A 100 -3.30 -19.80 7.92
C ALA A 100 -2.21 -20.88 8.02
N GLY A 101 -0.98 -20.45 8.31
CA GLY A 101 0.23 -21.28 8.36
C GLY A 101 0.93 -21.48 7.02
N GLN A 102 0.32 -21.12 5.88
CA GLN A 102 0.99 -21.17 4.59
C GLN A 102 1.98 -20.01 4.43
N ARG A 103 3.02 -20.22 3.62
CA ARG A 103 3.95 -19.15 3.23
C ARG A 103 3.47 -18.48 1.96
N LEU A 104 3.47 -17.14 1.94
CA LEU A 104 3.22 -16.35 0.74
C LEU A 104 4.18 -16.71 -0.40
N LEU A 105 3.64 -16.79 -1.61
CA LEU A 105 4.39 -16.90 -2.85
C LEU A 105 4.21 -15.62 -3.67
N ILE A 106 5.23 -14.76 -3.67
CA ILE A 106 5.23 -13.54 -4.48
C ILE A 106 5.65 -13.87 -5.91
N ARG A 107 4.77 -13.59 -6.87
CA ARG A 107 5.01 -13.73 -8.32
C ARG A 107 5.41 -12.39 -8.91
N ASP A 108 6.06 -12.39 -10.08
CA ASP A 108 6.44 -11.15 -10.75
C ASP A 108 5.21 -10.32 -11.18
N SER A 109 4.12 -10.98 -11.58
CA SER A 109 2.86 -10.32 -11.93
C SER A 109 2.30 -9.51 -10.76
N VAL A 110 2.34 -10.07 -9.55
CA VAL A 110 1.89 -9.41 -8.31
C VAL A 110 2.69 -8.13 -8.04
N VAL A 111 4.02 -8.18 -8.24
CA VAL A 111 4.88 -7.00 -8.04
C VAL A 111 4.55 -5.91 -9.07
N ARG A 112 4.33 -6.29 -10.33
CA ARG A 112 3.96 -5.35 -11.40
C ARG A 112 2.59 -4.72 -11.17
N GLU A 113 1.58 -5.55 -10.90
CA GLU A 113 0.22 -5.08 -10.56
C GLU A 113 0.23 -4.14 -9.35
N PHE A 114 1.03 -4.45 -8.33
CA PHE A 114 1.14 -3.57 -7.17
C PHE A 114 1.77 -2.23 -7.51
N ALA A 115 2.87 -2.23 -8.27
CA ALA A 115 3.52 -1.02 -8.72
C ALA A 115 2.57 -0.15 -9.58
N ASP A 116 1.87 -0.76 -10.54
CA ASP A 116 0.94 -0.07 -11.44
C ASP A 116 -0.17 0.66 -10.65
N VAL A 117 -0.78 0.00 -9.66
CA VAL A 117 -1.83 0.62 -8.84
C VAL A 117 -1.28 1.72 -7.94
N ILE A 118 -0.07 1.56 -7.40
CA ILE A 118 0.59 2.62 -6.60
C ILE A 118 0.97 3.83 -7.45
N GLU A 119 1.48 3.61 -8.66
CA GLU A 119 1.79 4.68 -9.60
C GLU A 119 0.53 5.46 -10.00
N GLU A 120 -0.56 4.76 -10.30
CA GLU A 120 -1.85 5.39 -10.60
C GLU A 120 -2.36 6.22 -9.42
N LEU A 121 -2.37 5.67 -8.21
CA LEU A 121 -2.78 6.40 -7.01
C LEU A 121 -1.91 7.64 -6.78
N SER A 122 -0.60 7.51 -6.94
CA SER A 122 0.36 8.60 -6.76
C SER A 122 0.16 9.70 -7.81
N HIS A 123 -0.14 9.33 -9.04
CA HIS A 123 -0.44 10.26 -10.13
C HIS A 123 -1.74 11.02 -9.87
N GLU A 124 -2.81 10.32 -9.48
CA GLU A 124 -4.09 10.95 -9.16
C GLU A 124 -3.98 11.89 -7.95
N LEU A 125 -3.24 11.52 -6.90
CA LEU A 125 -2.94 12.43 -5.77
C LEU A 125 -2.22 13.69 -6.25
N THR A 126 -1.17 13.54 -7.06
CA THR A 126 -0.38 14.66 -7.56
C THR A 126 -1.24 15.62 -8.41
N LYS A 127 -2.14 15.09 -9.24
CA LYS A 127 -3.10 15.91 -10.00
C LYS A 127 -4.02 16.75 -9.11
N LYS A 128 -4.43 16.22 -7.96
CA LYS A 128 -5.35 16.90 -7.03
C LYS A 128 -4.66 17.98 -6.19
N ILE A 129 -3.39 17.77 -5.86
CA ILE A 129 -2.56 18.72 -5.11
C ILE A 129 -2.23 19.94 -5.98
N GLY A 130 -2.07 19.75 -7.29
CA GLY A 130 -1.65 20.82 -8.20
C GLY A 130 -0.13 21.03 -8.22
N PRO A 131 0.38 21.90 -9.11
CA PRO A 131 1.80 22.06 -9.38
C PRO A 131 2.62 22.56 -8.20
#